data_AF-C1E233-F1
#
_entry.id   AF-C1E233-F1
#
_cell.length_a   1.000
_cell.length_b   1.000
_cell.length_c   1.000
_cell.angle_alpha   90.00
_cell.angle_beta   90.00
_cell.angle_gamma   90.00
#
_symmetry.space_group_name_H-M   'P 1'
#
loop_
_entity.id
_entity.type
_entity.pdbx_description
1 polymer ?
#
loop_
_entity_poly.entity_id
_entity_poly.type
_entity_poly.pdbx_seq_one_letter_code
_entity_poly.pdbx_strand_id
1 'polypeptide(L)'
;MSSSDVKHLADPSSPGAGRFTFVIKGKPEPWTKFRKRASGEKDVPEPENEAYVAYEIRFFIDPYELEPPKRKANTVGVERSNGTMMLWHTYVPESQRGKGIAEIIVEEAMEWASANSLSVDSSCSYVNETFMKRPHNRQRWKHIMIRDY
;
A
#
# COMPACT_ATOMS: atom_id res chain seq x y z
N MET A 1 5.39 -19.81 -5.76
CA MET A 1 4.39 -18.76 -6.08
C MET A 1 5.18 -17.53 -6.47
N SER A 2 4.83 -16.87 -7.58
CA SER A 2 5.60 -15.76 -8.17
C SER A 2 4.85 -14.44 -7.99
N SER A 3 5.56 -13.30 -7.94
CA SER A 3 4.91 -11.98 -7.82
C SER A 3 4.02 -11.64 -9.03
N SER A 4 4.32 -12.24 -10.20
CA SER A 4 3.51 -12.14 -11.43
C SER A 4 2.04 -12.55 -11.30
N ASP A 5 1.67 -13.26 -10.22
CA ASP A 5 0.31 -13.72 -9.96
C ASP A 5 -0.54 -12.66 -9.20
N VAL A 6 0.08 -11.56 -8.76
CA VAL A 6 -0.59 -10.47 -8.02
C VAL A 6 -1.18 -9.47 -9.01
N LYS A 7 -2.49 -9.19 -8.88
CA LYS A 7 -3.22 -8.29 -9.80
C LYS A 7 -3.76 -7.09 -9.05
N HIS A 8 -3.15 -5.91 -9.21
CA HIS A 8 -3.78 -4.62 -8.97
C HIS A 8 -2.86 -3.47 -9.39
N LEU A 9 -3.38 -2.51 -10.15
CA LEU A 9 -2.69 -1.24 -10.44
C LEU A 9 -3.71 -0.12 -10.23
N ALA A 10 -3.62 0.60 -9.12
CA ALA A 10 -4.31 1.90 -9.02
C ALA A 10 -3.53 2.93 -9.85
N ASP A 11 -4.18 4.03 -10.20
CA ASP A 11 -3.46 5.20 -10.69
C ASP A 11 -2.62 5.77 -9.52
N PRO A 12 -1.27 5.71 -9.59
CA PRO A 12 -0.39 6.19 -8.53
C PRO A 12 -0.45 7.72 -8.36
N SER A 13 -1.00 8.46 -9.32
CA SER A 13 -1.12 9.92 -9.31
C SER A 13 -2.43 10.43 -8.69
N SER A 14 -3.33 9.51 -8.32
CA SER A 14 -4.66 9.83 -7.78
C SER A 14 -4.83 9.30 -6.34
N PRO A 15 -5.33 10.11 -5.39
CA PRO A 15 -5.57 9.63 -4.04
C PRO A 15 -6.69 8.58 -4.05
N GLY A 16 -6.58 7.56 -3.20
CA GLY A 16 -7.59 6.51 -3.14
C GLY A 16 -7.14 5.24 -2.44
N ALA A 17 -8.12 4.38 -2.13
CA ALA A 17 -7.87 3.06 -1.55
C ALA A 17 -7.80 1.98 -2.64
N GLY A 18 -6.87 1.04 -2.46
CA GLY A 18 -6.53 -0.03 -3.40
C GLY A 18 -5.93 -1.25 -2.69
N ARG A 19 -5.78 -2.40 -3.36
CA ARG A 19 -5.28 -3.63 -2.71
C ARG A 19 -4.50 -4.45 -3.70
N PHE A 20 -3.32 -4.94 -3.32
CA PHE A 20 -2.66 -5.95 -4.13
C PHE A 20 -3.25 -7.31 -3.80
N THR A 21 -3.73 -8.04 -4.81
CA THR A 21 -4.46 -9.30 -4.61
C THR A 21 -3.76 -10.47 -5.29
N PHE A 22 -3.54 -11.54 -4.53
CA PHE A 22 -3.20 -12.86 -5.03
C PHE A 22 -4.45 -13.74 -5.04
N VAL A 23 -4.84 -14.25 -6.21
CA VAL A 23 -6.05 -15.07 -6.35
C VAL A 23 -5.69 -16.55 -6.34
N ILE A 24 -6.23 -17.30 -5.38
CA ILE A 24 -5.99 -18.73 -5.20
C ILE A 24 -6.74 -19.53 -6.28
N LYS A 25 -8.03 -19.23 -6.45
CA LYS A 25 -8.90 -19.83 -7.48
C LYS A 25 -10.01 -18.86 -7.89
N GLY A 26 -10.33 -18.84 -9.18
CA GLY A 26 -11.45 -18.06 -9.72
C GLY A 26 -11.10 -16.59 -9.96
N LYS A 27 -12.10 -15.71 -9.81
CA LYS A 27 -11.94 -14.25 -9.92
C LYS A 27 -11.86 -13.65 -8.52
N PRO A 28 -11.15 -12.53 -8.33
CA PRO A 28 -11.14 -11.84 -7.06
C PRO A 28 -12.55 -11.38 -6.70
N GLU A 29 -12.90 -11.44 -5.41
CA GLU A 29 -14.21 -10.98 -4.95
C GLU A 29 -14.34 -9.47 -5.17
N PRO A 30 -15.53 -8.95 -5.53
CA PRO A 30 -15.73 -7.53 -5.71
C PRO A 30 -15.39 -6.79 -4.41
N TRP A 31 -14.53 -5.79 -4.52
CA TRP A 31 -14.21 -5.00 -3.35
C TRP A 31 -15.35 -4.04 -2.99
N THR A 32 -16.09 -4.39 -1.95
CA THR A 32 -16.91 -3.44 -1.19
C THR A 32 -16.01 -2.49 -0.41
N LYS A 33 -15.81 -1.27 -0.96
CA LYS A 33 -15.01 -0.18 -0.36
C LYS A 33 -15.06 -0.26 1.17
N PHE A 34 -13.93 -0.51 1.82
CA PHE A 34 -13.80 -0.41 3.27
C PHE A 34 -13.93 1.07 3.64
N ARG A 35 -15.19 1.54 3.72
CA ARG A 35 -15.51 2.78 4.39
C ARG A 35 -15.43 2.52 5.88
N LYS A 36 -15.13 3.57 6.65
CA LYS A 36 -15.27 3.54 8.11
C LYS A 36 -16.70 3.04 8.41
N ARG A 37 -16.83 1.86 9.02
CA ARG A 37 -18.12 1.22 9.31
C ARG A 37 -19.04 2.24 9.99
N ALA A 38 -20.27 2.37 9.49
CA ALA A 38 -21.33 2.94 10.31
C ALA A 38 -21.68 1.93 11.41
N SER A 39 -22.04 2.40 12.60
CA SER A 39 -22.49 1.51 13.68
C SER A 39 -23.68 0.67 13.19
N GLY A 40 -23.52 -0.66 13.15
CA GLY A 40 -24.58 -1.61 12.76
C GLY A 40 -24.40 -2.27 11.39
N GLU A 41 -23.38 -1.91 10.60
CA GLU A 41 -23.01 -2.69 9.42
C GLU A 41 -22.44 -4.06 9.80
N LYS A 42 -22.92 -5.12 9.15
CA LYS A 42 -22.36 -6.47 9.28
C LYS A 42 -20.96 -6.50 8.65
N ASP A 43 -20.07 -7.26 9.25
CA ASP A 43 -18.74 -7.49 8.67
C ASP A 43 -18.88 -8.17 7.31
N VAL A 44 -18.21 -7.59 6.31
CA VAL A 44 -17.99 -8.28 5.04
C VAL A 44 -17.06 -9.45 5.37
N PRO A 45 -17.49 -10.71 5.14
CA PRO A 45 -16.64 -11.85 5.42
C PRO A 45 -15.39 -11.77 4.54
N GLU A 46 -14.24 -12.03 5.15
CA GLU A 46 -12.98 -12.09 4.42
C GLU A 46 -13.02 -13.24 3.39
N PRO A 47 -12.48 -13.03 2.18
CA PRO A 47 -12.67 -13.96 1.07
C PRO A 47 -11.80 -15.21 1.22
N GLU A 48 -12.35 -16.40 0.95
CA GLU A 48 -11.58 -17.65 1.06
C GLU A 48 -10.69 -17.93 -0.17
N ASN A 49 -10.97 -17.26 -1.29
CA ASN A 49 -10.37 -17.54 -2.60
C ASN A 49 -9.24 -16.58 -2.98
N GLU A 50 -8.89 -15.61 -2.14
CA GLU A 50 -7.82 -14.65 -2.39
C GLU A 50 -7.12 -14.20 -1.11
N ALA A 51 -5.86 -13.82 -1.25
CA ALA A 51 -5.09 -13.11 -0.25
C ALA A 51 -4.81 -11.69 -0.76
N TYR A 52 -4.66 -10.72 0.13
CA TYR A 52 -4.43 -9.34 -0.29
C TYR A 52 -3.70 -8.49 0.77
N VAL A 53 -3.09 -7.38 0.33
CA VAL A 53 -2.71 -6.25 1.20
C VAL A 53 -3.46 -5.01 0.73
N ALA A 54 -4.17 -4.38 1.64
CA ALA A 54 -4.94 -3.17 1.36
C ALA A 54 -4.11 -1.93 1.69
N TYR A 55 -4.25 -0.93 0.83
CA TYR A 55 -3.56 0.35 0.92
C TYR A 55 -4.49 1.54 0.69
N GLU A 56 -4.00 2.72 1.07
CA GLU A 56 -4.56 4.02 0.72
C GLU A 56 -3.45 4.97 0.29
N ILE A 57 -3.58 5.61 -0.87
CA ILE A 57 -2.66 6.65 -1.34
C ILE A 57 -3.18 8.01 -0.87
N ARG A 58 -2.32 8.75 -0.19
CA ARG A 58 -2.57 10.11 0.26
C ARG A 58 -1.48 11.02 -0.26
N PHE A 59 -1.86 12.15 -0.83
CA PHE A 59 -0.92 13.21 -1.17
C PHE A 59 -0.88 14.23 -0.04
N PHE A 60 0.33 14.52 0.43
CA PHE A 60 0.56 15.71 1.24
C PHE A 60 0.75 16.87 0.28
N ILE A 61 -0.14 17.85 0.37
CA ILE A 61 0.14 19.18 -0.16
C ILE A 61 0.92 19.87 0.95
N ASP A 62 2.19 20.21 0.71
CA ASP A 62 2.93 21.04 1.65
C ASP A 62 2.26 22.43 1.67
N PRO A 63 1.67 22.87 2.80
CA PRO A 63 1.01 24.16 2.87
C PRO A 63 1.98 25.35 2.68
N TYR A 64 3.30 25.13 2.77
CA TYR A 64 4.33 26.16 2.55
C TYR A 64 4.66 26.41 1.07
N GLU A 65 4.18 25.57 0.14
CA GLU A 65 4.34 25.76 -1.31
C GLU A 65 3.32 26.74 -1.92
N LEU A 66 2.40 27.28 -1.11
CA LEU A 66 1.36 28.19 -1.58
C LEU A 66 1.78 29.67 -1.58
N GLU A 67 3.04 30.02 -1.25
CA GLU A 67 3.50 31.39 -1.47
C GLU A 67 3.72 31.65 -2.97
N PRO A 68 2.93 32.54 -3.62
CA PRO A 68 3.21 32.93 -5.00
C PRO A 68 4.61 33.56 -5.06
N PRO A 69 5.40 33.28 -6.11
CA PRO A 69 6.78 33.75 -6.19
C PRO A 69 6.83 35.27 -6.04
N LYS A 70 7.52 35.74 -5.00
CA LYS A 70 7.60 37.17 -4.63
C LYS A 70 8.34 38.03 -5.67
N ARG A 71 8.89 37.44 -6.74
CA ARG A 71 9.45 38.14 -7.92
C ARG A 71 9.23 37.33 -9.20
N LYS A 72 8.99 38.01 -10.33
CA LYS A 72 9.04 37.44 -11.69
C LYS A 72 10.45 36.93 -11.98
N ALA A 73 10.74 35.68 -11.63
CA ALA A 73 11.95 34.98 -12.03
C ALA A 73 11.64 33.48 -12.12
N ASN A 74 11.79 32.96 -13.34
CA ASN A 74 12.04 31.59 -13.74
C ASN A 74 11.66 30.49 -12.74
N THR A 75 10.55 29.82 -13.05
CA THR A 75 9.97 28.62 -12.47
C THR A 75 10.96 27.76 -11.67
N VAL A 76 10.86 27.81 -10.33
CA VAL A 76 11.32 26.73 -9.46
C VAL A 76 10.11 25.81 -9.30
N GLY A 77 10.09 24.71 -10.06
CA GLY A 77 9.11 23.66 -9.85
C GLY A 77 9.41 23.03 -8.49
N VAL A 78 8.47 23.14 -7.55
CA VAL A 78 8.64 22.49 -6.27
C VAL A 78 8.46 20.98 -6.47
N GLU A 79 9.44 20.20 -6.01
CA GLU A 79 9.35 18.74 -6.00
C GLU A 79 8.17 18.35 -5.12
N ARG A 80 7.08 17.91 -5.75
CA ARG A 80 5.97 17.29 -5.04
C ARG A 80 6.53 16.22 -4.12
N SER A 81 6.14 16.21 -2.84
CA SER A 81 6.26 14.97 -2.08
C SER A 81 5.46 13.91 -2.85
N ASN A 82 6.16 12.90 -3.39
CA ASN A 82 5.49 11.79 -4.03
C ASN A 82 4.59 11.15 -2.97
N GLY A 83 3.35 10.82 -3.35
CA GLY A 83 2.31 10.42 -2.40
C GLY A 83 2.75 9.33 -1.41
N THR A 84 2.07 9.26 -0.27
CA THR A 84 2.28 8.19 0.71
C THR A 84 1.27 7.08 0.49
N MET A 85 1.76 5.85 0.29
CA MET A 85 0.97 4.64 0.31
C MET A 85 0.92 4.07 1.74
N MET A 86 -0.26 4.11 2.37
CA MET A 86 -0.51 3.56 3.69
C MET A 86 -0.97 2.11 3.58
N LEU A 87 -0.16 1.14 4.01
CA LEU A 87 -0.54 -0.27 4.13
C LEU A 87 -1.24 -0.52 5.47
N TRP A 88 -2.54 -0.81 5.45
CA TRP A 88 -3.34 -0.84 6.68
C TRP A 88 -3.87 -2.23 7.07
N HIS A 89 -3.98 -3.16 6.13
CA HIS A 89 -4.43 -4.52 6.41
C HIS A 89 -3.80 -5.54 5.45
N THR A 90 -3.39 -6.69 5.98
CA THR A 90 -2.91 -7.83 5.19
C THR A 90 -3.74 -9.04 5.57
N TYR A 91 -4.29 -9.73 4.59
CA TYR A 91 -5.13 -10.90 4.79
C TYR A 91 -4.65 -12.08 3.95
N VAL A 92 -4.61 -13.26 4.59
CA VAL A 92 -4.39 -14.55 3.95
C VAL A 92 -5.41 -15.54 4.53
N PRO A 93 -6.19 -16.24 3.69
CA PRO A 93 -7.11 -17.28 4.14
C PRO A 93 -6.39 -18.33 4.95
N GLU A 94 -7.05 -18.87 5.98
CA GLU A 94 -6.43 -19.83 6.90
C GLU A 94 -5.85 -21.05 6.16
N SER A 95 -6.57 -21.56 5.16
CA SER A 95 -6.15 -22.67 4.29
C SER A 95 -4.86 -22.41 3.48
N GLN A 96 -4.44 -21.15 3.40
CA GLN A 96 -3.26 -20.70 2.67
C GLN A 96 -2.16 -20.12 3.54
N ARG A 97 -2.35 -20.02 4.86
CA ARG A 97 -1.32 -19.55 5.78
C ARG A 97 -0.11 -20.49 5.78
N GLY A 98 1.05 -19.96 6.15
CA GLY A 98 2.32 -20.70 6.15
C GLY A 98 2.98 -20.90 4.77
N LYS A 99 2.38 -20.39 3.69
CA LYS A 99 2.88 -20.56 2.31
C LYS A 99 3.68 -19.36 1.76
N GLY A 100 3.99 -18.38 2.61
CA GLY A 100 4.71 -17.16 2.19
C GLY A 100 3.88 -16.14 1.39
N ILE A 101 2.57 -16.37 1.20
CA ILE A 101 1.71 -15.51 0.36
C ILE A 101 1.65 -14.06 0.87
N ALA A 102 1.57 -13.86 2.19
CA ALA A 102 1.56 -12.51 2.75
C ALA A 102 2.83 -11.72 2.40
N GLU A 103 3.98 -12.38 2.34
CA GLU A 103 5.25 -11.75 1.99
C GLU A 103 5.28 -11.36 0.52
N ILE A 104 4.85 -12.27 -0.37
CA ILE A 104 4.77 -12.01 -1.82
C ILE A 104 3.91 -10.77 -2.11
N ILE A 105 2.75 -10.66 -1.47
CA ILE A 105 1.82 -9.57 -1.72
C ILE A 105 2.34 -8.24 -1.16
N VAL A 106 2.98 -8.26 0.02
CA VAL A 106 3.59 -7.05 0.59
C VAL A 106 4.81 -6.63 -0.24
N GLU A 107 5.61 -7.58 -0.72
CA GLU A 107 6.76 -7.29 -1.58
C GLU A 107 6.32 -6.66 -2.90
N GLU A 108 5.27 -7.16 -3.54
CA GLU A 108 4.68 -6.53 -4.72
C GLU A 108 4.21 -5.10 -4.44
N ALA A 109 3.58 -4.87 -3.28
CA ALA A 109 3.17 -3.51 -2.89
C ALA A 109 4.38 -2.57 -2.72
N MET A 110 5.46 -3.05 -2.10
CA MET A 110 6.69 -2.27 -1.92
C MET A 110 7.37 -1.98 -3.26
N GLU A 111 7.43 -2.97 -4.15
CA GLU A 111 7.95 -2.81 -5.52
C GLU A 111 7.15 -1.78 -6.30
N TRP A 112 5.82 -1.86 -6.23
CA TRP A 112 4.94 -0.90 -6.88
C TRP A 112 5.11 0.52 -6.32
N ALA A 113 5.19 0.68 -5.00
CA ALA A 113 5.44 1.99 -4.39
C ALA A 113 6.80 2.56 -4.82
N SER A 114 7.85 1.76 -4.76
CA SER A 114 9.21 2.15 -5.18
C SER A 114 9.24 2.58 -6.65
N ALA A 115 8.63 1.80 -7.55
CA ALA A 115 8.55 2.11 -8.98
C ALA A 115 7.79 3.40 -9.27
N ASN A 116 6.82 3.76 -8.42
CA ASN A 116 6.03 4.99 -8.54
C ASN A 116 6.53 6.12 -7.62
N SER A 117 7.73 5.96 -7.07
CA SER A 117 8.37 6.91 -6.17
C SER A 117 7.56 7.26 -4.91
N LEU A 118 6.61 6.42 -4.51
CA LEU A 118 5.77 6.63 -3.33
C LEU A 118 6.52 6.25 -2.05
N SER A 119 6.35 7.07 -1.01
CA SER A 119 6.73 6.67 0.35
C SER A 119 5.72 5.70 0.92
N VAL A 120 6.14 4.81 1.81
CA VAL A 120 5.30 3.81 2.45
C VAL A 120 5.19 4.08 3.94
N ASP A 121 3.96 4.16 4.43
CA ASP A 121 3.66 4.05 5.86
C ASP A 121 2.80 2.80 6.07
N SER A 122 2.77 2.29 7.30
CA SER A 122 2.00 1.11 7.62
C SER A 122 1.43 1.14 9.03
N SER A 123 0.14 0.87 9.14
CA SER A 123 -0.52 0.50 10.40
C SER A 123 -0.70 -1.02 10.52
N CYS A 124 -0.36 -1.79 9.49
CA CYS A 124 -0.53 -3.23 9.49
C CYS A 124 0.52 -3.90 10.39
N SER A 125 0.06 -4.71 11.35
CA SER A 125 0.94 -5.46 12.27
C SER A 125 1.83 -6.45 11.53
N TYR A 126 1.32 -7.14 10.51
CA TYR A 126 2.13 -8.06 9.70
C TYR A 126 3.32 -7.34 9.06
N VAL A 127 3.09 -6.19 8.43
CA VAL A 127 4.14 -5.40 7.78
C VAL A 127 5.18 -4.94 8.80
N ASN A 128 4.72 -4.31 9.89
CA ASN A 128 5.59 -3.70 10.89
C ASN A 128 6.33 -4.72 11.75
N GLU A 129 5.63 -5.75 12.21
CA GLU A 129 6.14 -6.66 13.23
C GLU A 129 6.71 -7.96 12.66
N THR A 130 6.41 -8.28 11.40
CA THR A 130 6.89 -9.52 10.76
C THR A 130 7.74 -9.23 9.51
N PHE A 131 7.21 -8.50 8.53
CA PHE A 131 7.89 -8.29 7.25
C PHE A 131 9.15 -7.43 7.41
N MET A 132 9.01 -6.24 8.01
CA MET A 132 10.12 -5.28 8.19
C MET A 132 11.13 -5.72 9.25
N LYS A 133 10.76 -6.63 10.17
CA LYS A 133 11.72 -7.15 11.16
C LYS A 133 12.80 -8.04 10.53
N ARG A 134 12.54 -8.62 9.35
CA ARG A 134 13.51 -9.47 8.63
C ARG A 134 14.67 -8.61 8.09
N PRO A 135 15.94 -8.98 8.33
CA PRO A 135 17.08 -8.14 7.94
C PRO A 135 17.15 -7.82 6.45
N HIS A 136 16.86 -8.78 5.57
CA HIS A 136 16.89 -8.56 4.11
C HIS A 136 15.81 -7.57 3.66
N ASN A 137 14.57 -7.71 4.15
CA ASN A 137 13.47 -6.80 3.83
C ASN A 137 13.76 -5.39 4.36
N ARG A 138 14.25 -5.27 5.59
CA ARG A 138 14.64 -3.97 6.15
C ARG A 138 15.73 -3.30 5.33
N GLN A 139 16.79 -4.04 4.99
CA GLN A 139 17.89 -3.49 4.21
C GLN A 139 17.43 -3.06 2.81
N ARG A 140 16.51 -3.80 2.20
CA ARG A 140 15.94 -3.49 0.89
C ARG A 140 14.99 -2.30 0.94
N TRP A 141 14.05 -2.25 1.88
CA TRP A 141 12.90 -1.35 1.83
C TRP A 141 12.98 -0.12 2.73
N LYS A 142 13.96 -0.02 3.64
CA LYS A 142 14.08 1.14 4.57
C LYS A 142 14.06 2.51 3.89
N HIS A 143 14.49 2.61 2.63
CA HIS A 143 14.62 3.87 1.91
C HIS A 143 13.27 4.44 1.42
N ILE A 144 12.22 3.63 1.33
CA ILE A 144 10.85 4.09 1.00
C ILE A 144 9.95 4.18 2.22
N MET A 145 10.35 3.62 3.37
CA MET A 145 9.53 3.66 4.59
C MET A 145 9.61 5.04 5.25
N ILE A 146 8.47 5.58 5.69
CA ILE A 146 8.42 6.85 6.43
C ILE A 146 8.93 6.70 7.86
N ARG A 147 8.72 5.53 8.47
CA ARG A 147 9.21 5.24 9.83
C ARG A 147 10.54 4.52 9.78
N ASP A 148 11.38 4.81 10.76
CA ASP A 148 12.59 4.05 11.01
C ASP A 148 12.24 2.72 11.70
N TYR A 149 12.76 1.61 11.16
CA TYR A 149 12.52 0.25 11.68
C TYR A 149 13.77 -0.46 12.11
#